data_AF-A0A3Q3GZW2-F1
#
_entry.id   AF-A0A3Q3GZW2-F1
#
_cell.length_a   1.000
_cell.length_b   1.000
_cell.length_c   1.000
_cell.angle_alpha   90.00
_cell.angle_beta   90.00
_cell.angle_gamma   90.00
#
_symmetry.space_group_name_H-M   'P 1'
#
loop_
_entity.id
_entity.type
_entity.pdbx_description
1 polymer ?
#
loop_
_entity_poly.entity_id
_entity_poly.type
_entity_poly.pdbx_seq_one_letter_code
_entity_poly.pdbx_strand_id
1 'polypeptide(L)' 'MKVTVCFGRTRVVVPCGDGNLRVQDLIEQAAMRYRKAIAKVSRPCQGVCVGCALRLIK' A
#
# COMPACT_ATOMS: atom_id res chain seq x y z
N MET A 1 -7.40 10.26 8.29
CA MET A 1 -6.37 9.57 9.10
C MET A 1 -5.45 8.72 8.21
N LYS A 2 -4.13 8.65 8.47
CA LYS A 2 -3.19 7.78 7.73
C LYS A 2 -2.44 6.87 8.71
N VAL A 3 -2.31 5.60 8.38
CA VAL A 3 -1.63 4.60 9.22
C VAL A 3 -0.49 3.98 8.42
N THR A 4 0.61 3.65 9.10
CA THR A 4 1.74 2.95 8.47
C THR A 4 1.77 1.52 9.00
N VAL A 5 1.76 0.55 8.10
CA VAL A 5 1.86 -0.87 8.42
C VAL A 5 3.24 -1.38 8.03
N CYS A 6 3.86 -2.18 8.89
CA CYS A 6 5.16 -2.79 8.65
C CYS A 6 4.98 -4.25 8.25
N PHE A 7 5.35 -4.60 7.01
CA PHE A 7 5.47 -5.98 6.53
C PHE A 7 6.94 -6.39 6.57
N GLY A 8 7.37 -6.93 7.70
CA GLY A 8 8.79 -7.20 7.96
C GLY A 8 9.62 -5.92 7.86
N ARG A 9 10.46 -5.81 6.81
CA ARG A 9 11.31 -4.62 6.55
C ARG A 9 10.65 -3.56 5.67
N THR A 10 9.53 -3.85 5.03
CA THR A 10 8.87 -2.93 4.10
C THR A 10 7.74 -2.19 4.80
N ARG A 11 7.79 -0.85 4.73
CA ARG A 11 6.78 0.02 5.33
C ARG A 11 5.80 0.48 4.26
N VAL A 12 4.51 0.35 4.54
CA VAL A 12 3.43 0.69 3.60
C VAL A 12 2.48 1.66 4.30
N VAL A 13 2.27 2.81 3.69
CA VAL A 13 1.30 3.80 4.18
C VAL A 13 -0.06 3.48 3.58
N VAL A 14 -1.06 3.33 4.45
CA VAL A 14 -2.46 3.10 4.09
C VAL A 14 -3.29 4.30 4.54
N PRO A 15 -4.01 4.96 3.63
CA PRO A 15 -4.97 5.99 4.02
C PRO A 15 -6.22 5.30 4.60
N CYS A 16 -6.62 5.67 5.82
CA CYS A 16 -7.74 5.03 6.53
C CYS A 16 -9.00 5.90 6.61
N GLY A 17 -9.12 6.93 5.76
CA GLY A 17 -10.30 7.82 5.75
C GLY A 17 -10.64 8.35 7.15
N ASP A 18 -11.85 8.04 7.61
CA ASP A 18 -12.47 8.50 8.87
C ASP A 18 -12.21 7.61 10.09
N GLY A 19 -11.40 6.55 9.96
CA GLY A 19 -11.02 5.69 11.09
C GLY A 19 -12.05 4.63 11.51
N ASN A 20 -13.19 4.51 10.80
CA ASN A 20 -14.17 3.42 11.00
C ASN A 20 -13.87 2.16 10.16
N LEU A 21 -12.64 2.03 9.65
CA LEU A 21 -12.22 0.87 8.86
C LEU A 21 -11.92 -0.31 9.79
N ARG A 22 -12.46 -1.48 9.47
CA ARG A 22 -12.13 -2.71 10.20
C ARG A 22 -10.68 -3.07 9.94
N VAL A 23 -10.07 -3.75 10.91
CA VAL A 23 -8.68 -4.22 10.79
C VAL A 23 -8.50 -5.13 9.56
N GLN A 24 -9.53 -5.92 9.22
CA GLN A 24 -9.53 -6.78 8.03
C GLN A 24 -9.39 -5.97 6.73
N ASP A 25 -10.21 -4.93 6.55
CA ASP A 25 -10.16 -4.04 5.39
C ASP A 25 -8.82 -3.30 5.29
N LEU A 26 -8.26 -2.90 6.44
CA LEU A 26 -6.96 -2.24 6.53
C LEU A 26 -5.83 -3.19 6.07
N ILE A 27 -5.87 -4.45 6.48
CA ILE A 27 -4.90 -5.47 6.09
C ILE A 27 -4.99 -5.78 4.60
N GLU A 28 -6.20 -5.87 4.02
CA GLU A 28 -6.37 -6.08 2.57
C GLU A 28 -5.77 -4.94 1.74
N GLN A 29 -6.05 -3.69 2.14
CA GLN A 29 -5.46 -2.52 1.50
C GLN A 29 -3.94 -2.47 1.64
N ALA A 30 -3.43 -2.79 2.83
CA ALA A 30 -2.01 -2.86 3.11
C ALA A 30 -1.32 -3.95 2.28
N ALA A 31 -1.92 -5.13 2.19
CA ALA A 31 -1.41 -6.28 1.44
C ALA A 31 -1.41 -6.02 -0.08
N MET A 32 -2.47 -5.40 -0.62
CA MET A 32 -2.52 -5.02 -2.03
C MET A 32 -1.40 -4.03 -2.38
N ARG A 33 -1.13 -3.07 -1.49
CA ARG A 33 -0.04 -2.09 -1.66
C ARG A 33 1.34 -2.74 -1.51
N TYR A 34 1.50 -3.64 -0.56
CA TYR A 34 2.74 -4.40 -0.36
C TYR A 34 3.08 -5.26 -1.58
N ARG A 35 2.12 -6.01 -2.13
CA ARG A 35 2.30 -6.82 -3.35
C ARG A 35 2.72 -5.98 -4.54
N LYS A 36 2.10 -4.80 -4.74
CA LYS A 36 2.49 -3.85 -5.80
C LYS A 36 3.88 -3.26 -5.59
N ALA A 37 4.29 -3.01 -4.35
CA ALA A 37 5.61 -2.47 -4.05
C ALA A 37 6.72 -3.50 -4.29
N ILE A 38 6.53 -4.75 -3.89
CA ILE A 38 7.53 -5.82 -4.08
C ILE A 38 7.59 -6.30 -5.52
N ALA A 39 6.46 -6.35 -6.23
CA ALA A 39 6.44 -6.75 -7.64
C ALA A 39 7.32 -5.83 -8.52
N LYS A 40 7.40 -4.54 -8.19
CA LYS A 40 8.32 -3.60 -8.85
C LYS A 40 9.80 -3.88 -8.57
N VAL A 41 10.13 -4.55 -7.46
CA VAL A 41 11.52 -4.89 -7.11
C VAL A 41 12.00 -6.12 -7.87
N SER A 42 11.09 -6.99 -8.31
CA SER A 42 11.47 -8.25 -8.98
C SER A 42 11.18 -8.31 -10.48
N ARG A 43 10.22 -7.55 -11.05
CA ARG A 43 9.96 -7.49 -12.50
C ARG A 43 9.36 -6.14 -12.92
N PRO A 44 10.00 -5.35 -13.82
CA PRO A 44 9.47 -4.03 -14.19
C PRO A 44 8.28 -4.05 -15.18
N CYS A 45 7.83 -5.22 -15.64
CA CYS A 45 6.71 -5.33 -16.57
C CYS A 45 5.74 -6.43 -16.12
N GLN A 46 4.59 -6.05 -15.55
CA GLN A 46 3.27 -6.65 -15.80
C GLN A 46 2.20 -5.98 -14.91
N GLY A 47 1.38 -5.12 -15.54
CA GLY A 47 -0.07 -5.21 -15.33
C GLY A 47 -0.73 -4.51 -14.14
N VAL A 48 -0.20 -3.41 -13.59
CA VAL A 48 -1.05 -2.42 -12.89
C VAL A 48 -0.63 -0.99 -13.22
N CYS A 49 -0.88 -0.57 -14.45
CA CYS A 49 -0.96 0.84 -14.79
C CYS A 49 -2.38 1.33 -14.56
N VAL A 50 -2.64 2.00 -13.42
CA VAL A 50 -3.31 3.32 -13.36
C VAL A 50 -2.86 3.97 -12.04
N GLY A 51 -2.11 5.06 -12.08
CA GLY A 51 -1.79 5.86 -10.90
C GLY A 51 -0.59 5.38 -10.10
N CYS A 52 0.61 5.72 -10.58
CA CYS A 52 1.78 5.84 -9.73
C CYS A 52 1.39 6.72 -8.52
N ALA A 53 1.17 6.13 -7.35
CA ALA A 53 0.95 6.87 -6.10
C ALA A 53 2.29 7.46 -5.62
N LEU A 54 2.94 8.21 -6.50
CA LEU A 54 3.92 9.24 -6.21
C LEU A 54 3.15 10.40 -5.56
N ARG A 55 2.59 10.13 -4.38
CA ARG A 55 2.12 11.14 -3.45
C ARG A 55 2.35 10.67 -2.02
N LEU A 56 3.43 9.92 -1.81
CA LEU A 56 4.09 9.95 -0.52
C LEU A 56 4.86 11.28 -0.49
N ILE A 57 4.43 12.17 0.40
CA ILE A 57 5.15 13.36 0.89
C ILE A 57 4.97 14.69 0.11
N LYS A 58 3.76 15.02 -0.35
CA LYS A 58 3.31 16.42 -0.33
C LYS A 58 1.86 16.48 0.09
#